data_AF-A0A8T5PUD0-F1
#
_entry.id   AF-A0A8T5PUD0-F1
#
_cell.length_a   1.000
_cell.length_b   1.000
_cell.length_c   1.000
_cell.angle_alpha   90.00
_cell.angle_beta   90.00
_cell.angle_gamma   90.00
#
_symmetry.space_group_name_H-M   'P 1'
#
loop_
_entity.id
_entity.type
_entity.pdbx_description
1 polymer ?
#
loop_
_entity_poly.entity_id
_entity_poly.type
_entity_poly.pdbx_seq_one_letter_code
_entity_poly.pdbx_strand_id
1 'polypeptide(L)'
;MKLWVFLLVMPVALACVSPGDGALFDSSVDLCTDVFYLDHGIFVSGSNIVVNCNGAVLKSWSGGRGITITDSANVTVIGCRLVNYDVGFFVENSSKVFLNDNHLVKNDVGVRLEGVSDSSTFNHDVSLSRPFEVFESSNNVLSLTNKVVSGGFCSLNFCNERRDAVFLFAAPESTVEEMVSWLFGKTAARLRSWVFSDFI
;
A
#
# COMPACT_ATOMS: atom_id res chain seq x y z
N MET A 1 34.08 -17.43 -42.64
CA MET A 1 33.92 -17.79 -41.20
C MET A 1 32.97 -16.79 -40.56
N LYS A 2 31.72 -17.19 -40.29
CA LYS A 2 30.75 -16.37 -39.53
C LYS A 2 30.87 -16.74 -38.06
N LEU A 3 31.46 -15.86 -37.26
CA LEU A 3 31.57 -16.00 -35.82
C LEU A 3 30.22 -15.62 -35.19
N TRP A 4 29.46 -16.60 -34.72
CA TRP A 4 28.23 -16.37 -33.97
C TRP A 4 28.60 -15.98 -32.54
N VAL A 5 28.43 -14.70 -32.19
CA VAL A 5 28.53 -14.21 -30.81
C VAL A 5 27.23 -14.60 -30.11
N PHE A 6 27.29 -15.64 -29.27
CA PHE A 6 26.23 -15.96 -28.33
C PHE A 6 26.28 -14.95 -27.17
N LEU A 7 25.36 -13.99 -27.19
CA LEU A 7 25.14 -13.06 -26.08
C LEU A 7 24.39 -13.82 -24.98
N LEU A 8 25.10 -14.29 -23.95
CA LEU A 8 24.51 -14.90 -22.76
C LEU A 8 23.85 -13.80 -21.93
N VAL A 9 22.54 -13.64 -22.08
CA VAL A 9 21.73 -12.81 -21.18
C VAL A 9 21.56 -13.61 -19.89
N MET A 10 22.40 -13.33 -18.89
CA MET A 10 22.19 -13.83 -17.54
C MET A 10 20.88 -13.21 -17.01
N PRO A 11 19.90 -14.01 -16.55
CA PRO A 11 18.77 -13.45 -15.84
C PRO A 11 19.31 -12.78 -14.58
N VAL A 12 19.10 -11.48 -14.47
CA VAL A 12 19.35 -10.76 -13.23
C VAL A 12 18.27 -11.26 -12.26
N ALA A 13 18.61 -12.27 -11.47
CA ALA A 13 17.79 -12.63 -10.33
C ALA A 13 17.80 -11.40 -9.41
N LEU A 14 16.69 -10.67 -9.35
CA LEU A 14 16.48 -9.62 -8.37
C LEU A 14 16.54 -10.29 -7.00
N ALA A 15 17.71 -10.18 -6.37
CA ALA A 15 17.89 -10.65 -5.02
C ALA A 15 17.10 -9.72 -4.09
N CYS A 16 16.40 -10.31 -3.14
CA CYS A 16 15.73 -9.55 -2.11
C CYS A 16 16.75 -8.82 -1.21
N VAL A 17 16.32 -7.75 -0.55
CA VAL A 17 17.15 -6.90 0.31
C VAL A 17 16.81 -7.16 1.77
N SER A 18 17.83 -7.34 2.61
CA SER A 18 17.69 -7.31 4.07
C SER A 18 17.84 -5.88 4.56
N PRO A 19 16.78 -5.22 5.08
CA PRO A 19 16.87 -3.85 5.55
C PRO A 19 17.75 -3.76 6.81
N GLY A 20 18.57 -2.70 6.88
CA GLY A 20 19.20 -2.26 8.12
C GLY A 20 18.31 -1.29 8.89
N ASP A 21 18.58 -1.11 10.18
CA ASP A 21 17.86 -0.13 11.00
C ASP A 21 18.09 1.29 10.47
N GLY A 22 17.00 2.03 10.24
CA GLY A 22 17.02 3.34 9.60
C GLY A 22 17.35 3.33 8.11
N ALA A 23 17.14 2.20 7.42
CA ALA A 23 17.37 2.10 5.98
C ALA A 23 16.54 3.14 5.20
N LEU A 24 17.16 3.76 4.20
CA LEU A 24 16.52 4.68 3.27
C LEU A 24 16.32 3.98 1.92
N PHE A 25 15.08 3.94 1.44
CA PHE A 25 14.74 3.47 0.12
C PHE A 25 14.31 4.64 -0.76
N ASP A 26 15.11 4.88 -1.81
CA ASP A 26 14.90 5.86 -2.87
C ASP A 26 14.44 5.22 -4.19
N SER A 27 14.28 3.90 -4.19
CA SER A 27 13.91 3.08 -5.33
C SER A 27 13.11 1.86 -4.86
N SER A 28 12.40 1.22 -5.80
CA SER A 28 11.59 0.04 -5.49
C SER A 28 12.44 -1.12 -4.99
N VAL A 29 11.93 -1.84 -4.00
CA VAL A 29 12.68 -2.88 -3.28
C VAL A 29 11.77 -4.05 -2.90
N ASP A 30 12.31 -5.25 -3.09
CA ASP A 30 11.75 -6.50 -2.56
C ASP A 30 12.53 -6.88 -1.30
N LEU A 31 11.89 -6.90 -0.13
CA LEU A 31 12.54 -7.35 1.09
C LEU A 31 12.58 -8.88 1.15
N CYS A 32 13.62 -9.40 1.80
CA CYS A 32 13.67 -10.83 2.09
C CYS A 32 12.67 -11.20 3.17
N THR A 33 12.06 -12.39 3.06
CA THR A 33 11.19 -12.92 4.13
C THR A 33 12.04 -13.31 5.34
N ASP A 34 12.07 -12.45 6.35
CA ASP A 34 12.70 -12.72 7.65
C ASP A 34 12.10 -11.83 8.75
N VAL A 35 12.67 -11.88 9.96
CA VAL A 35 12.39 -10.97 11.07
C VAL A 35 13.54 -9.97 11.21
N PHE A 36 13.24 -8.69 11.04
CA PHE A 36 14.19 -7.59 11.15
C PHE A 36 13.87 -6.73 12.38
N TYR A 37 14.88 -6.47 13.21
CA TYR A 37 14.79 -5.60 14.37
C TYR A 37 15.25 -4.20 13.98
N LEU A 38 14.30 -3.27 13.85
CA LEU A 38 14.49 -1.94 13.29
C LEU A 38 13.83 -0.92 14.21
N ASP A 39 14.53 -0.45 15.24
CA ASP A 39 14.01 0.51 16.22
C ASP A 39 13.75 1.91 15.60
N HIS A 40 14.53 2.30 14.59
CA HIS A 40 14.34 3.50 13.78
C HIS A 40 13.53 3.26 12.51
N GLY A 41 13.11 2.01 12.28
CA GLY A 41 12.27 1.62 11.14
C GLY A 41 12.96 1.78 9.79
N ILE A 42 12.16 2.06 8.77
CA ILE A 42 12.58 2.28 7.38
C ILE A 42 12.01 3.62 6.90
N PHE A 43 12.79 4.33 6.08
CA PHE A 43 12.42 5.57 5.44
C PHE A 43 12.25 5.34 3.94
N VAL A 44 11.14 5.81 3.38
CA VAL A 44 10.91 5.85 1.94
C VAL A 44 10.91 7.30 1.50
N SER A 45 11.81 7.63 0.57
CA SER A 45 11.94 8.99 0.04
C SER A 45 11.94 8.95 -1.47
N GLY A 46 11.06 9.70 -2.11
CA GLY A 46 10.94 9.76 -3.56
C GLY A 46 9.58 9.30 -4.04
N SER A 47 9.43 9.13 -5.35
CA SER A 47 8.14 8.83 -5.96
C SER A 47 8.23 7.61 -6.87
N ASN A 48 7.09 6.95 -7.09
CA ASN A 48 6.99 5.73 -7.90
C ASN A 48 7.80 4.57 -7.29
N ILE A 49 7.70 4.40 -5.97
CA ILE A 49 8.42 3.39 -5.22
C ILE A 49 7.46 2.29 -4.78
N VAL A 50 7.85 1.04 -5.00
CA VAL A 50 7.18 -0.13 -4.45
C VAL A 50 8.08 -0.77 -3.40
N VAL A 51 7.63 -0.80 -2.15
CA VAL A 51 8.24 -1.58 -1.08
C VAL A 51 7.42 -2.85 -0.88
N ASN A 52 7.91 -3.95 -1.43
CA ASN A 52 7.29 -5.25 -1.27
C ASN A 52 8.00 -6.01 -0.16
N CYS A 53 7.34 -6.20 0.98
CA CYS A 53 7.94 -6.86 2.13
C CYS A 53 8.02 -8.38 1.99
N ASN A 54 7.31 -9.01 1.04
CA ASN A 54 7.26 -10.47 0.90
C ASN A 54 6.97 -11.21 2.23
N GLY A 55 6.12 -10.63 3.10
CA GLY A 55 5.79 -11.20 4.40
C GLY A 55 6.81 -10.95 5.52
N ALA A 56 7.85 -10.14 5.28
CA ALA A 56 8.83 -9.74 6.28
C ALA A 56 8.17 -9.16 7.54
N VAL A 57 8.76 -9.47 8.69
CA VAL A 57 8.37 -8.95 10.00
C VAL A 57 9.35 -7.85 10.39
N LEU A 58 8.88 -6.60 10.40
CA LEU A 58 9.63 -5.47 10.92
C LEU A 58 9.18 -5.25 12.36
N LYS A 59 10.13 -5.26 13.30
CA LYS A 59 9.83 -5.24 14.73
C LYS A 59 10.72 -4.24 15.45
N SER A 60 10.13 -3.54 16.41
CA SER A 60 10.85 -2.68 17.35
C SER A 60 10.84 -3.23 18.78
N TRP A 61 11.87 -2.88 19.55
CA TRP A 61 11.96 -3.08 21.00
C TRP A 61 11.70 -1.81 21.79
N SER A 62 12.00 -0.65 21.20
CA SER A 62 11.91 0.65 21.87
C SER A 62 10.75 1.52 21.40
N GLY A 63 9.90 1.06 20.48
CA GLY A 63 8.82 1.85 19.88
C GLY A 63 9.25 2.53 18.58
N GLY A 64 8.94 3.82 18.41
CA GLY A 64 9.27 4.58 17.21
C GLY A 64 8.30 4.40 16.05
N ARG A 65 8.78 4.62 14.82
CA ARG A 65 7.98 4.54 13.58
C ARG A 65 8.44 3.33 12.76
N GLY A 66 7.51 2.51 12.29
CA GLY A 66 7.83 1.31 11.50
C GLY A 66 8.30 1.65 10.09
N ILE A 67 7.40 2.22 9.29
CA ILE A 67 7.72 2.72 7.95
C ILE A 67 7.29 4.18 7.86
N THR A 68 8.25 5.03 7.51
CA THR A 68 8.07 6.48 7.35
C THR A 68 8.10 6.84 5.87
N ILE A 69 7.06 7.52 5.39
CA ILE A 69 6.93 8.01 4.00
C ILE A 69 6.69 9.52 4.07
N THR A 70 7.63 10.31 3.54
CA THR A 70 7.57 11.78 3.62
C THR A 70 7.80 12.40 2.25
N ASP A 71 7.08 13.48 1.93
CA ASP A 71 7.26 14.28 0.70
C ASP A 71 7.30 13.42 -0.58
N SER A 72 6.41 12.43 -0.65
CA SER A 72 6.46 11.35 -1.64
C SER A 72 5.13 11.20 -2.39
N ALA A 73 5.20 10.70 -3.63
CA ALA A 73 4.02 10.45 -4.45
C ALA A 73 4.07 9.08 -5.11
N ASN A 74 2.91 8.42 -5.25
CA ASN A 74 2.81 7.11 -5.90
C ASN A 74 3.72 6.06 -5.23
N VAL A 75 3.54 5.88 -3.92
CA VAL A 75 4.30 4.90 -3.13
C VAL A 75 3.38 3.75 -2.75
N THR A 76 3.80 2.52 -3.05
CA THR A 76 3.07 1.31 -2.63
C THR A 76 3.87 0.56 -1.59
N VAL A 77 3.26 0.23 -0.46
CA VAL A 77 3.84 -0.67 0.55
C VAL A 77 2.92 -1.85 0.76
N ILE A 78 3.44 -3.06 0.52
CA ILE A 78 2.64 -4.28 0.47
C ILE A 78 3.25 -5.44 1.25
N GLY A 79 2.39 -6.18 1.94
CA GLY A 79 2.74 -7.48 2.52
C GLY A 79 3.67 -7.41 3.73
N CYS A 80 3.74 -6.29 4.43
CA CYS A 80 4.59 -6.10 5.61
C CYS A 80 3.88 -6.53 6.89
N ARG A 81 4.64 -6.99 7.89
CA ARG A 81 4.15 -7.17 9.26
C ARG A 81 4.89 -6.23 10.20
N LEU A 82 4.23 -5.18 10.69
CA LEU A 82 4.84 -4.18 11.58
C LEU A 82 4.44 -4.44 13.03
N VAL A 83 5.42 -4.62 13.91
CA VAL A 83 5.20 -5.12 15.27
C VAL A 83 5.87 -4.25 16.33
N ASN A 84 5.10 -3.86 17.36
CA ASN A 84 5.57 -3.12 18.54
C ASN A 84 6.17 -1.71 18.27
N TYR A 85 5.67 -0.99 17.27
CA TYR A 85 6.02 0.41 17.05
C TYR A 85 5.08 1.37 17.80
N ASP A 86 5.50 2.60 18.06
CA ASP A 86 4.56 3.64 18.51
C ASP A 86 3.60 3.99 17.36
N VAL A 87 4.12 4.06 16.13
CA VAL A 87 3.33 4.23 14.91
C VAL A 87 3.78 3.20 13.87
N GLY A 88 2.86 2.36 13.39
CA GLY A 88 3.17 1.39 12.34
C GLY A 88 3.59 2.08 11.04
N PHE A 89 2.66 2.77 10.40
CA PHE A 89 2.92 3.62 9.23
C PHE A 89 2.80 5.08 9.59
N PHE A 90 3.84 5.87 9.32
CA PHE A 90 3.80 7.32 9.42
C PHE A 90 3.94 7.91 8.02
N VAL A 91 2.90 8.59 7.55
CA VAL A 91 2.86 9.21 6.21
C VAL A 91 2.61 10.70 6.35
N GLU A 92 3.50 11.51 5.77
CA GLU A 92 3.47 12.97 5.90
C GLU A 92 3.64 13.62 4.52
N ASN A 93 2.86 14.68 4.25
CA ASN A 93 2.95 15.52 3.05
C ASN A 93 3.06 14.73 1.74
N SER A 94 2.27 13.67 1.62
CA SER A 94 2.39 12.70 0.53
C SER A 94 1.05 12.46 -0.16
N SER A 95 1.09 11.99 -1.40
CA SER A 95 -0.13 11.67 -2.16
C SER A 95 -0.03 10.34 -2.88
N LYS A 96 -1.16 9.71 -3.19
CA LYS A 96 -1.19 8.42 -3.90
C LYS A 96 -0.32 7.36 -3.20
N VAL A 97 -0.48 7.25 -1.87
CA VAL A 97 0.20 6.26 -1.04
C VAL A 97 -0.73 5.07 -0.83
N PHE A 98 -0.28 3.87 -1.19
CA PHE A 98 -1.08 2.65 -1.17
C PHE A 98 -0.51 1.65 -0.18
N LEU A 99 -1.16 1.51 0.97
CA LEU A 99 -0.77 0.60 2.04
C LEU A 99 -1.70 -0.61 2.03
N ASN A 100 -1.27 -1.71 1.40
CA ASN A 100 -2.13 -2.86 1.11
C ASN A 100 -1.62 -4.16 1.72
N ASP A 101 -2.54 -4.99 2.22
CA ASP A 101 -2.24 -6.33 2.73
C ASP A 101 -1.12 -6.37 3.79
N ASN A 102 -1.00 -5.30 4.57
CA ASN A 102 -0.09 -5.23 5.70
C ASN A 102 -0.78 -5.66 6.99
N HIS A 103 0.01 -6.18 7.94
CA HIS A 103 -0.45 -6.61 9.25
C HIS A 103 0.20 -5.73 10.32
N LEU A 104 -0.59 -4.92 10.99
CA LEU A 104 -0.18 -3.99 12.05
C LEU A 104 -0.51 -4.62 13.40
N VAL A 105 0.51 -5.00 14.17
CA VAL A 105 0.32 -5.83 15.37
C VAL A 105 0.97 -5.20 16.58
N LYS A 106 0.17 -4.89 17.61
CA LYS A 106 0.67 -4.31 18.88
C LYS A 106 1.46 -3.00 18.69
N ASN A 107 1.18 -2.26 17.64
CA ASN A 107 1.62 -0.87 17.56
C ASN A 107 0.72 -0.02 18.47
N ASP A 108 1.17 1.14 18.97
CA ASP A 108 0.24 2.03 19.69
C ASP A 108 -0.81 2.60 18.72
N VAL A 109 -0.33 3.20 17.63
CA VAL A 109 -1.13 3.67 16.49
C VAL A 109 -0.81 2.83 15.24
N GLY A 110 -1.84 2.38 14.53
CA GLY A 110 -1.66 1.62 13.29
C GLY A 110 -1.06 2.46 12.16
N VAL A 111 -1.81 3.44 11.69
CA VAL A 111 -1.44 4.36 10.61
C VAL A 111 -1.68 5.79 11.05
N ARG A 112 -0.67 6.66 10.90
CA ARG A 112 -0.79 8.11 11.04
C ARG A 112 -0.61 8.78 9.69
N LEU A 113 -1.57 9.63 9.31
CA LEU A 113 -1.58 10.43 8.09
C LEU A 113 -1.58 11.92 8.45
N GLU A 114 -0.61 12.67 7.95
CA GLU A 114 -0.45 14.12 8.14
C GLU A 114 -0.32 14.82 6.78
N GLY A 115 -1.30 15.62 6.37
CA GLY A 115 -1.26 16.30 5.07
C GLY A 115 -1.28 15.34 3.87
N VAL A 116 -2.01 14.22 3.96
CA VAL A 116 -2.03 13.16 2.94
C VAL A 116 -3.30 13.23 2.08
N SER A 117 -3.16 13.04 0.76
CA SER A 117 -4.30 12.98 -0.16
C SER A 117 -4.28 11.77 -1.10
N ASP A 118 -5.47 11.44 -1.63
CA ASP A 118 -5.66 10.50 -2.74
C ASP A 118 -4.96 9.14 -2.51
N SER A 119 -4.89 8.72 -1.24
CA SER A 119 -4.16 7.55 -0.79
C SER A 119 -5.13 6.47 -0.32
N SER A 120 -4.67 5.23 -0.17
CA SER A 120 -5.52 4.15 0.32
C SER A 120 -4.82 3.27 1.34
N THR A 121 -5.60 2.81 2.30
CA THR A 121 -5.19 1.79 3.28
C THR A 121 -6.19 0.64 3.25
N PHE A 122 -5.66 -0.57 3.11
CA PHE A 122 -6.44 -1.81 3.19
C PHE A 122 -5.63 -2.88 3.92
N ASN A 123 -5.59 -2.75 5.24
CA ASN A 123 -4.70 -3.52 6.10
C ASN A 123 -5.47 -4.33 7.15
N HIS A 124 -4.76 -5.24 7.82
CA HIS A 124 -5.21 -5.86 9.05
C HIS A 124 -4.57 -5.13 10.24
N ASP A 125 -5.38 -4.60 11.16
CA ASP A 125 -4.86 -3.81 12.28
C ASP A 125 -5.35 -4.30 13.64
N VAL A 126 -4.42 -4.66 14.50
CA VAL A 126 -4.62 -4.99 15.93
C VAL A 126 -3.69 -4.12 16.80
N SER A 127 -3.61 -2.84 16.45
CA SER A 127 -2.92 -1.81 17.25
C SER A 127 -3.66 -1.55 18.58
N LEU A 128 -2.93 -1.12 19.59
CA LEU A 128 -3.34 -1.08 20.99
C LEU A 128 -4.28 0.08 21.31
N SER A 129 -3.97 1.28 20.84
CA SER A 129 -4.76 2.48 21.12
C SER A 129 -5.79 2.72 20.03
N ARG A 130 -5.36 2.89 18.78
CA ARG A 130 -6.25 3.17 17.65
C ARG A 130 -5.67 2.75 16.31
N PRO A 131 -6.51 2.38 15.33
CA PRO A 131 -6.03 2.03 14.00
C PRO A 131 -5.50 3.22 13.19
N PHE A 132 -6.15 4.39 13.32
CA PHE A 132 -5.86 5.56 12.52
C PHE A 132 -5.72 6.82 13.35
N GLU A 133 -4.77 7.66 12.97
CA GLU A 133 -4.72 9.08 13.28
C GLU A 133 -4.58 9.85 11.98
N VAL A 134 -5.46 10.83 11.77
CA VAL A 134 -5.58 11.52 10.49
C VAL A 134 -5.67 13.00 10.74
N PHE A 135 -4.68 13.75 10.27
CA PHE A 135 -4.55 15.19 10.42
C PHE A 135 -4.45 15.83 9.04
N GLU A 136 -5.29 16.84 8.79
CA GLU A 136 -5.25 17.64 7.56
C GLU A 136 -5.18 16.82 6.26
N SER A 137 -5.80 15.62 6.27
CA SER A 137 -5.74 14.65 5.18
C SER A 137 -7.15 14.40 4.63
N SER A 138 -7.29 14.34 3.32
CA SER A 138 -8.58 14.24 2.63
C SER A 138 -8.51 13.36 1.38
N ASN A 139 -9.67 12.93 0.88
CA ASN A 139 -9.80 12.07 -0.29
C ASN A 139 -9.05 10.73 -0.18
N ASN A 140 -8.82 10.24 1.04
CA ASN A 140 -8.19 8.94 1.25
C ASN A 140 -9.24 7.85 1.45
N VAL A 141 -8.91 6.63 1.03
CA VAL A 141 -9.72 5.44 1.34
C VAL A 141 -9.14 4.74 2.55
N LEU A 142 -9.89 4.74 3.66
CA LEU A 142 -9.43 4.23 4.95
C LEU A 142 -10.24 3.00 5.34
N SER A 143 -9.66 1.83 5.11
CA SER A 143 -10.38 0.56 5.28
C SER A 143 -9.50 -0.48 5.95
N LEU A 144 -10.14 -1.33 6.75
CA LEU A 144 -9.50 -2.43 7.44
C LEU A 144 -10.22 -3.74 7.16
N THR A 145 -9.46 -4.81 7.13
CA THR A 145 -9.99 -6.16 6.87
C THR A 145 -10.71 -6.77 8.08
N ASN A 146 -10.47 -6.25 9.28
CA ASN A 146 -10.84 -6.90 10.53
C ASN A 146 -11.72 -6.05 11.47
N LYS A 147 -12.01 -4.80 11.12
CA LYS A 147 -12.86 -3.91 11.92
C LYS A 147 -13.38 -2.74 11.11
N VAL A 148 -14.43 -2.11 11.62
CA VAL A 148 -15.01 -0.88 11.07
C VAL A 148 -14.14 0.31 11.48
N VAL A 149 -13.84 1.17 10.51
CA VAL A 149 -13.17 2.47 10.67
C VAL A 149 -14.22 3.53 10.95
N SER A 150 -14.01 4.30 12.02
CA SER A 150 -14.89 5.40 12.41
C SER A 150 -14.07 6.54 13.01
N GLY A 151 -14.46 7.79 12.74
CA GLY A 151 -13.83 8.97 13.29
C GLY A 151 -14.29 10.24 12.55
N GLY A 152 -14.01 11.41 13.11
CA GLY A 152 -14.36 12.69 12.50
C GLY A 152 -13.72 12.89 11.11
N PHE A 153 -12.54 12.30 10.89
CA PHE A 153 -11.84 12.33 9.61
C PHE A 153 -12.61 11.65 8.46
N CYS A 154 -13.57 10.77 8.75
CA CYS A 154 -14.40 10.13 7.72
C CYS A 154 -15.37 11.10 7.02
N SER A 155 -15.53 12.34 7.49
CA SER A 155 -16.27 13.37 6.74
C SER A 155 -15.50 13.89 5.52
N LEU A 156 -14.17 13.72 5.51
CA LEU A 156 -13.26 14.16 4.45
C LEU A 156 -12.61 12.98 3.71
N ASN A 157 -12.90 11.75 4.12
CA ASN A 157 -12.26 10.52 3.63
C ASN A 157 -13.30 9.40 3.46
N PHE A 158 -13.03 8.45 2.59
CA PHE A 158 -13.90 7.32 2.31
C PHE A 158 -13.55 6.17 3.26
N CYS A 159 -14.38 5.95 4.29
CA CYS A 159 -14.15 4.93 5.30
C CYS A 159 -14.96 3.65 5.04
N ASN A 160 -14.36 2.48 5.27
CA ASN A 160 -15.01 1.16 5.13
C ASN A 160 -15.42 0.78 3.69
N GLU A 161 -14.66 1.26 2.71
CA GLU A 161 -14.83 0.86 1.33
C GLU A 161 -14.43 -0.61 1.13
N ARG A 162 -15.05 -1.24 0.13
CA ARG A 162 -14.73 -2.63 -0.22
C ARG A 162 -13.36 -2.69 -0.92
N ARG A 163 -12.70 -3.86 -0.80
CA ARG A 163 -11.36 -4.11 -1.39
C ARG A 163 -11.33 -3.79 -2.90
N ASP A 164 -12.37 -4.16 -3.63
CA ASP A 164 -12.49 -3.89 -5.07
C ASP A 164 -12.56 -2.39 -5.38
N ALA A 165 -13.22 -1.60 -4.53
CA ALA A 165 -13.23 -0.14 -4.65
C ALA A 165 -11.85 0.46 -4.35
N VAL A 166 -11.14 -0.04 -3.33
CA VAL A 166 -9.77 0.43 -3.00
C VAL A 166 -8.81 0.24 -4.18
N PHE A 167 -8.86 -0.91 -4.85
CA PHE A 167 -8.02 -1.16 -6.02
C PHE A 167 -8.31 -0.21 -7.20
N LEU A 168 -9.51 0.39 -7.28
CA LEU A 168 -9.81 1.40 -8.30
C LEU A 168 -9.11 2.74 -8.02
N PHE A 169 -8.85 3.07 -6.76
CA PHE A 169 -8.03 4.23 -6.39
C PHE A 169 -6.53 3.97 -6.52
N ALA A 170 -6.11 2.71 -6.33
CA ALA A 170 -4.72 2.29 -6.42
C ALA A 170 -4.26 1.92 -7.83
N ALA A 171 -5.20 1.63 -8.74
CA ALA A 171 -4.86 1.47 -10.14
C ALA A 171 -4.38 2.84 -10.68
N PRO A 172 -3.26 2.90 -11.42
CA PRO A 172 -2.94 4.11 -12.17
C PRO A 172 -4.17 4.47 -12.99
N GLU A 173 -4.45 5.78 -13.14
CA GLU A 173 -5.51 6.27 -14.00
C GLU A 173 -5.40 5.55 -15.34
N SER A 174 -6.24 4.52 -15.48
CA SER A 174 -6.30 3.74 -16.69
C SER A 174 -6.62 4.75 -17.77
N THR A 175 -5.93 4.69 -18.90
CA THR A 175 -6.23 5.58 -20.03
C THR A 175 -7.74 5.60 -20.27
N VAL A 176 -8.30 6.70 -20.80
CA VAL A 176 -9.75 6.79 -21.06
C VAL A 176 -10.22 5.55 -21.83
N GLU A 177 -9.39 5.02 -22.73
CA GLU A 177 -9.61 3.77 -23.45
C GLU A 177 -9.72 2.53 -22.55
N GLU A 178 -8.85 2.36 -21.56
CA GLU A 178 -8.91 1.24 -20.59
C GLU A 178 -10.12 1.37 -19.64
N MET A 179 -10.45 2.59 -19.23
CA MET A 179 -11.61 2.88 -18.38
C MET A 179 -12.92 2.60 -19.15
N VAL A 180 -12.99 2.99 -20.42
CA VAL A 180 -14.09 2.67 -21.36
C VAL A 180 -14.15 1.16 -21.61
N SER A 181 -13.02 0.51 -21.90
CA SER A 181 -12.95 -0.94 -22.09
C SER A 181 -13.46 -1.71 -20.86
N TRP A 182 -13.19 -1.23 -19.65
CA TRP A 182 -13.71 -1.83 -18.42
C TRP A 182 -15.21 -1.59 -18.21
N LEU A 183 -15.67 -0.34 -18.38
CA LEU A 183 -17.09 0.03 -18.25
C LEU A 183 -17.98 -0.75 -19.22
N PHE A 184 -17.52 -0.95 -20.45
CA PHE A 184 -18.28 -1.60 -21.52
C PHE A 184 -17.95 -3.09 -21.71
N GLY A 185 -16.78 -3.56 -21.26
CA GLY A 185 -16.32 -4.94 -21.39
C GLY A 185 -16.93 -5.89 -20.35
N LYS A 186 -17.18 -5.44 -19.12
CA LYS A 186 -17.91 -6.26 -18.11
C LYS A 186 -19.44 -6.16 -18.22
N THR A 187 -19.94 -5.14 -18.91
CA THR A 187 -21.38 -4.96 -19.12
C THR A 187 -21.91 -5.67 -20.35
N ALA A 188 -21.15 -5.92 -21.42
CA ALA A 188 -21.73 -6.56 -22.61
C ALA A 188 -22.40 -7.93 -22.32
N ALA A 189 -21.88 -8.71 -21.36
CA ALA A 189 -22.50 -9.97 -20.94
C ALA A 189 -23.66 -9.77 -19.93
N ARG A 190 -23.54 -8.81 -19.01
CA ARG A 190 -24.57 -8.55 -17.97
C ARG A 190 -25.73 -7.69 -18.46
N LEU A 191 -25.49 -6.69 -19.31
CA LEU A 191 -26.52 -5.94 -20.02
C LEU A 191 -27.22 -6.82 -21.04
N ARG A 192 -26.56 -7.77 -21.71
CA ARG A 192 -27.29 -8.76 -22.54
C ARG A 192 -28.22 -9.62 -21.70
N SER A 193 -27.78 -10.11 -20.53
CA SER A 193 -28.68 -10.89 -19.68
C SER A 193 -29.81 -10.07 -19.05
N TRP A 194 -29.66 -8.75 -18.92
CA TRP A 194 -30.67 -7.88 -18.29
C TRP A 194 -31.62 -7.23 -19.30
N VAL A 195 -31.14 -6.88 -20.50
CA VAL A 195 -31.95 -6.31 -21.59
C VAL A 195 -32.71 -7.39 -22.36
N PHE A 196 -32.22 -8.64 -22.38
CA PHE A 196 -32.85 -9.74 -23.10
C PHE A 196 -33.47 -10.83 -22.20
N SER A 197 -33.48 -10.66 -20.86
CA SER A 197 -34.27 -11.56 -19.99
C SER A 197 -35.76 -11.26 -19.96
N ASP A 198 -36.17 -10.08 -20.43
CA ASP A 198 -37.58 -9.64 -20.38
C ASP A 198 -38.32 -9.81 -21.72
N PHE A 199 -37.75 -10.55 -22.69
CA PHE A 199 -38.33 -10.77 -24.02
C PHE A 199 -38.53 -12.25 -24.41
N ILE A 200 -38.55 -13.18 -23.46
CA ILE A 200 -38.99 -14.59 -23.69
C ILE A 200 -39.96 -15.01 -22.59
#